data_AF-A0AAV4IYY9-F1
#
_entry.id   AF-A0AAV4IYY9-F1
#
_cell.length_a   1.000
_cell.length_b   1.000
_cell.length_c   1.000
_cell.angle_alpha   90.00
_cell.angle_beta   90.00
_cell.angle_gamma   90.00
#
_symmetry.space_group_name_H-M   'P 1'
#
loop_
_entity.id
_entity.type
_entity.pdbx_description
1 polymer ?
#
loop_
_entity_poly.entity_id
_entity_poly.type
_entity_poly.pdbx_seq_one_letter_code
_entity_poly.pdbx_strand_id
1 'polypeptide(L)'
;MAAAVAASSAASAGQEESRRRAIDESRRAVTSFMSMYLLVSAAVALAWLLGTLGCSFLWVFLSIGALFAVWKAKIGRIIAQHLNYQEAILYRKRAFRQDETAEWFNFMLNRWWVFSSTNIEELVKKRLDERLWDIRPSFVDSLELSTFTVGEQTPHIKNVRTFECSESTPGSLQPISWFNVHRPPAGLDKASSYQVVVEADISLMSEDFKMIFRGRVGSAK
;
A
#
# COMPACT_ATOMS: atom_id res chain seq x y z
N MET A 1 13.49 34.37 7.96
CA MET A 1 13.88 34.50 6.53
C MET A 1 14.23 33.15 5.89
N ALA A 2 15.10 32.32 6.49
CA ALA A 2 15.48 31.01 5.94
C ALA A 2 14.30 30.04 5.72
N ALA A 3 13.35 29.94 6.66
CA ALA A 3 12.17 29.07 6.53
C ALA A 3 11.22 29.50 5.39
N ALA A 4 11.08 30.81 5.13
CA ALA A 4 10.25 31.33 4.05
C ALA A 4 10.88 31.06 2.66
N VAL A 5 12.21 31.13 2.56
CA VAL A 5 12.96 30.78 1.35
C VAL A 5 12.90 29.28 1.07
N ALA A 6 13.00 28.44 2.12
CA ALA A 6 12.87 27.00 2.00
C ALA A 6 11.47 26.58 1.50
N ALA A 7 10.41 27.16 2.05
CA ALA A 7 9.02 26.91 1.64
C ALA A 7 8.75 27.38 0.19
N SER A 8 9.30 28.53 -0.22
CA SER A 8 9.23 29.01 -1.61
C SER A 8 9.95 28.09 -2.59
N SER A 9 11.12 27.56 -2.20
CA SER A 9 11.88 26.62 -3.04
C SER A 9 11.16 25.27 -3.20
N ALA A 10 10.55 24.75 -2.14
CA ALA A 10 9.80 23.50 -2.16
C ALA A 10 8.54 23.61 -3.02
N ALA A 11 7.82 24.74 -2.94
CA ALA A 11 6.68 25.03 -3.80
C ALA A 11 7.08 25.10 -5.28
N SER A 12 8.21 25.75 -5.59
CA SER A 12 8.72 25.84 -6.96
C SER A 12 9.17 24.48 -7.53
N ALA A 13 9.76 23.63 -6.70
CA ALA A 13 10.18 22.28 -7.08
C ALA A 13 8.99 21.35 -7.37
N GLY A 14 7.94 21.40 -6.54
CA GLY A 14 6.71 20.64 -6.77
C GLY A 14 5.96 21.09 -8.02
N GLN A 15 6.01 22.39 -8.34
CA GLN A 15 5.40 22.96 -9.54
C GLN A 15 6.15 22.54 -10.81
N GLU A 16 7.48 22.47 -10.75
CA GLU A 16 8.33 22.02 -11.86
C GLU A 16 8.17 20.52 -12.15
N GLU A 17 8.06 19.68 -11.12
CA GLU A 17 7.76 18.25 -11.30
C GLU A 17 6.36 18.01 -11.87
N SER A 18 5.37 18.75 -11.39
CA SER A 18 4.01 18.69 -11.92
C SER A 18 3.98 19.08 -13.40
N ARG A 19 4.76 20.10 -13.78
CA ARG A 19 4.92 20.54 -15.17
C ARG A 19 5.61 19.46 -16.02
N ARG A 20 6.65 18.80 -15.51
CA ARG A 20 7.35 17.70 -16.21
C ARG A 20 6.44 16.49 -16.44
N ARG A 21 5.66 16.10 -15.44
CA ARG A 21 4.67 15.01 -15.58
C ARG A 21 3.60 15.34 -16.62
N ALA A 22 3.09 16.58 -16.63
CA ALA A 22 2.14 17.03 -17.65
C ALA A 22 2.74 17.02 -19.07
N ILE A 23 4.03 17.39 -19.20
CA ILE A 23 4.76 17.32 -20.47
C ILE A 23 4.95 15.86 -20.92
N ASP A 24 5.28 14.95 -20.01
CA ASP A 24 5.45 13.53 -20.32
C ASP A 24 4.13 12.84 -20.70
N GLU A 25 3.03 13.16 -20.00
CA GLU A 25 1.70 12.71 -20.38
C GLU A 25 1.31 13.23 -21.77
N SER A 26 1.58 14.50 -22.04
CA SER A 26 1.37 15.11 -23.36
C SER A 26 2.21 14.42 -24.43
N ARG A 27 3.49 14.12 -24.17
CA ARG A 27 4.38 13.39 -25.09
C ARG A 27 3.89 11.97 -25.37
N ARG A 28 3.40 11.26 -24.37
CA ARG A 28 2.84 9.90 -24.51
C ARG A 28 1.54 9.90 -25.31
N ALA A 29 0.68 10.88 -25.07
CA ALA A 29 -0.54 11.08 -25.86
C ALA A 29 -0.19 11.36 -27.33
N VAL A 30 0.72 12.31 -27.58
CA VAL A 30 1.18 12.66 -28.93
C VAL A 30 1.81 11.48 -29.66
N THR A 31 2.68 10.70 -28.99
CA THR A 31 3.30 9.50 -29.61
C THR A 31 2.27 8.40 -29.89
N SER A 32 1.26 8.22 -29.03
CA SER A 32 0.15 7.30 -29.29
C SER A 32 -0.65 7.70 -30.53
N PHE A 33 -1.05 8.97 -30.63
CA PHE A 33 -1.76 9.51 -31.79
C PHE A 33 -0.92 9.42 -33.06
N MET A 34 0.37 9.80 -33.00
CA MET A 34 1.30 9.71 -34.10
C MET A 34 1.47 8.26 -34.59
N SER A 35 1.54 7.29 -33.67
CA SER A 35 1.61 5.86 -34.04
C SER A 35 0.34 5.36 -34.75
N MET A 36 -0.81 5.95 -34.45
CA MET A 36 -2.08 5.63 -35.12
C MET A 36 -2.10 6.22 -36.53
N TYR A 37 -1.72 7.49 -36.69
CA TYR A 37 -1.65 8.15 -37.99
C TYR A 37 -0.64 7.47 -38.92
N LEU A 38 0.53 7.09 -38.42
CA LEU A 38 1.54 6.33 -39.19
C LEU A 38 1.02 4.98 -39.67
N LEU A 39 0.22 4.28 -38.86
CA LEU A 39 -0.36 3.00 -39.23
C LEU A 39 -1.39 3.17 -40.36
N VAL A 40 -2.27 4.17 -40.25
CA VAL A 40 -3.27 4.49 -41.28
C VAL A 40 -2.57 4.91 -42.58
N SER A 41 -1.57 5.79 -42.52
CA SER A 41 -0.83 6.20 -43.72
C SER A 41 -0.09 5.04 -44.38
N ALA A 42 0.51 4.14 -43.59
CA ALA A 42 1.16 2.93 -44.11
C ALA A 42 0.15 1.99 -44.77
N ALA A 43 -1.03 1.81 -44.19
CA ALA A 43 -2.10 0.99 -44.77
C ALA A 43 -2.62 1.58 -46.08
N VAL A 44 -2.77 2.91 -46.18
CA VAL A 44 -3.18 3.60 -47.41
C VAL A 44 -2.10 3.48 -48.50
N ALA A 45 -0.83 3.66 -48.14
CA ALA A 45 0.30 3.48 -49.07
C ALA A 45 0.39 2.03 -49.58
N LEU A 46 0.21 1.05 -48.69
CA LEU A 46 0.16 -0.36 -49.03
C LEU A 46 -1.01 -0.65 -50.00
N ALA A 47 -2.21 -0.15 -49.70
CA ALA A 47 -3.38 -0.33 -50.56
C ALA A 47 -3.18 0.28 -51.96
N TRP A 48 -2.57 1.47 -52.05
CA TRP A 48 -2.22 2.09 -53.33
C TRP A 48 -1.20 1.26 -54.12
N LEU A 49 -0.14 0.79 -53.46
CA LEU A 49 0.91 -0.02 -54.08
C LEU A 49 0.36 -1.35 -54.62
N LEU A 50 -0.48 -2.05 -53.86
CA LEU A 50 -1.13 -3.27 -54.32
C LEU A 50 -2.11 -3.03 -55.48
N GLY A 51 -2.78 -1.87 -55.51
CA GLY A 51 -3.63 -1.48 -56.64
C GLY A 51 -2.84 -1.24 -57.93
N THR A 52 -1.65 -0.63 -57.84
CA THR A 52 -0.78 -0.38 -59.00
C THR A 52 -0.11 -1.63 -59.58
N LEU A 53 0.07 -2.68 -58.76
CA LEU A 53 0.67 -3.95 -59.16
C LEU A 53 -0.32 -4.93 -59.83
N GLY A 54 -1.57 -4.52 -60.04
CA GLY A 54 -2.60 -5.37 -60.67
C GLY A 54 -3.04 -6.55 -59.80
N CYS A 55 -2.82 -6.49 -58.48
CA CYS A 55 -3.26 -7.54 -57.56
C CYS A 55 -4.80 -7.59 -57.48
N SER A 56 -5.35 -8.81 -57.51
CA SER A 56 -6.80 -9.06 -57.43
C SER A 56 -7.47 -8.42 -56.21
N PHE A 57 -8.78 -8.11 -56.32
CA PHE A 57 -9.62 -7.48 -55.28
C PHE A 57 -9.48 -8.12 -53.88
N LEU A 58 -9.15 -9.42 -53.82
CA LEU A 58 -8.91 -10.17 -52.58
C LEU A 58 -7.88 -9.50 -51.66
N TRP A 59 -6.83 -8.89 -52.22
CA TRP A 59 -5.77 -8.23 -51.44
C TRP A 59 -6.22 -6.93 -50.78
N VAL A 60 -7.18 -6.23 -51.38
CA VAL A 60 -7.79 -5.03 -50.79
C VAL A 60 -8.66 -5.44 -49.60
N PHE A 61 -9.46 -6.49 -49.73
CA PHE A 61 -10.25 -7.04 -48.63
C PHE A 61 -9.37 -7.52 -47.47
N LEU A 62 -8.24 -8.19 -47.75
CA LEU A 62 -7.28 -8.59 -46.70
C LEU A 62 -6.67 -7.38 -45.99
N SER A 63 -6.31 -6.32 -46.73
CA SER A 63 -5.74 -5.10 -46.15
C SER A 63 -6.74 -4.38 -45.23
N ILE A 64 -8.00 -4.30 -45.64
CA ILE A 64 -9.09 -3.74 -44.83
C ILE A 64 -9.33 -4.59 -43.57
N GLY A 65 -9.35 -5.92 -43.72
CA GLY A 65 -9.49 -6.85 -42.59
C GLY A 65 -8.35 -6.73 -41.58
N ALA A 66 -7.11 -6.62 -42.04
CA ALA A 66 -5.94 -6.42 -41.20
C ALA A 66 -6.00 -5.07 -40.46
N LEU A 67 -6.36 -3.98 -41.16
CA LEU A 67 -6.54 -2.67 -40.54
C LEU A 67 -7.63 -2.69 -39.47
N PHE A 68 -8.77 -3.33 -39.74
CA PHE A 68 -9.86 -3.47 -38.78
C PHE A 68 -9.43 -4.27 -37.55
N ALA A 69 -8.72 -5.39 -37.73
CA ALA A 69 -8.22 -6.21 -36.62
C ALA A 69 -7.25 -5.44 -35.71
N VAL A 70 -6.30 -4.71 -36.31
CA VAL A 70 -5.33 -3.91 -35.54
C VAL A 70 -6.01 -2.74 -34.84
N TRP A 71 -6.95 -2.07 -35.50
CA TRP A 71 -7.72 -0.99 -34.89
C TRP A 71 -8.56 -1.50 -33.72
N LYS A 72 -9.28 -2.61 -33.87
CA LYS A 72 -10.03 -3.28 -32.79
C LYS A 72 -9.14 -3.67 -31.62
N ALA A 73 -7.97 -4.24 -31.89
CA ALA A 73 -7.02 -4.61 -30.83
C ALA A 73 -6.48 -3.38 -30.08
N LYS A 74 -6.11 -2.32 -30.81
CA LYS A 74 -5.61 -1.08 -30.19
C LYS A 74 -6.68 -0.39 -29.36
N ILE A 75 -7.90 -0.21 -29.88
CA ILE A 75 -8.98 0.46 -29.12
C ILE A 75 -9.38 -0.36 -27.89
N GLY A 76 -9.42 -1.70 -28.00
CA GLY A 76 -9.67 -2.58 -26.87
C GLY A 76 -8.61 -2.43 -25.77
N ARG A 77 -7.33 -2.31 -26.13
CA ARG A 77 -6.24 -2.08 -25.16
C ARG A 77 -6.38 -0.72 -24.47
N ILE A 78 -6.69 0.35 -25.21
CA ILE A 78 -6.85 1.69 -24.64
C ILE A 78 -8.01 1.71 -23.63
N ILE A 79 -9.15 1.12 -24.00
CA ILE A 79 -10.32 1.03 -23.11
C ILE A 79 -9.98 0.20 -21.87
N ALA A 80 -9.32 -0.95 -22.03
CA ALA A 80 -8.92 -1.79 -20.90
C ALA A 80 -7.94 -1.06 -19.96
N GLN A 81 -6.99 -0.31 -20.51
CA GLN A 81 -6.06 0.50 -19.71
C GLN A 81 -6.80 1.56 -18.89
N HIS A 82 -7.76 2.27 -19.51
CA HIS A 82 -8.57 3.25 -18.80
C HIS A 82 -9.46 2.60 -17.73
N LEU A 83 -10.09 1.47 -18.03
CA LEU A 83 -10.90 0.73 -17.06
C LEU A 83 -10.06 0.29 -15.88
N ASN A 84 -8.91 -0.37 -16.11
CA ASN A 84 -8.02 -0.81 -15.05
C ASN A 84 -7.53 0.35 -14.18
N TYR A 85 -7.25 1.51 -14.79
CA TYR A 85 -6.86 2.71 -14.05
C TYR A 85 -7.99 3.23 -13.16
N GLN A 86 -9.22 3.32 -13.68
CA GLN A 86 -10.38 3.74 -12.90
C GLN A 86 -10.71 2.72 -11.80
N GLU A 87 -10.59 1.44 -12.10
CA GLU A 87 -10.82 0.36 -11.14
C GLU A 87 -9.81 0.43 -9.98
N ALA A 88 -8.52 0.63 -10.29
CA ALA A 88 -7.48 0.84 -9.28
C ALA A 88 -7.78 2.07 -8.40
N ILE A 89 -8.25 3.17 -8.99
CA ILE A 89 -8.71 4.34 -8.23
C ILE A 89 -9.91 3.99 -7.33
N LEU A 90 -10.88 3.23 -7.83
CA LEU A 90 -12.06 2.84 -7.07
C LEU A 90 -11.74 1.88 -5.93
N TYR A 91 -10.84 0.92 -6.13
CA TYR A 91 -10.36 0.05 -5.04
C TYR A 91 -9.67 0.87 -3.96
N ARG A 92 -8.79 1.80 -4.35
CA ARG A 92 -8.11 2.69 -3.42
C ARG A 92 -9.07 3.63 -2.67
N LYS A 93 -10.17 4.04 -3.30
CA LYS A 93 -11.25 4.81 -2.65
C LYS A 93 -12.05 3.96 -1.66
N ARG A 94 -12.30 2.67 -1.97
CA ARG A 94 -12.98 1.75 -1.06
C ARG A 94 -12.14 1.46 0.19
N ALA A 95 -10.85 1.23 0.00
CA ALA A 95 -9.86 1.03 1.07
C ALA A 95 -9.88 2.14 2.14
N PHE A 96 -10.27 3.36 1.77
CA PHE A 96 -10.35 4.48 2.70
C PHE A 96 -11.69 4.58 3.43
N ARG A 97 -12.80 4.23 2.75
CA ARG A 97 -14.15 4.42 3.30
C ARG A 97 -14.55 3.31 4.27
N GLN A 98 -13.97 2.13 4.10
CA GLN A 98 -14.21 0.98 4.95
C GLN A 98 -12.91 0.65 5.66
N ASP A 99 -13.00 0.37 6.96
CA ASP A 99 -11.90 -0.27 7.66
C ASP A 99 -11.59 -1.59 6.94
N GLU A 100 -10.37 -1.73 6.42
CA GLU A 100 -10.01 -2.92 5.67
C GLU A 100 -9.84 -4.10 6.63
N THR A 101 -10.50 -5.22 6.31
CA THR A 101 -10.28 -6.48 7.00
C THR A 101 -9.01 -7.14 6.46
N ALA A 102 -8.16 -7.61 7.36
CA ALA A 102 -6.90 -8.23 7.01
C ALA A 102 -7.03 -9.77 6.93
N GLU A 103 -8.04 -10.29 6.23
CA GLU A 103 -8.39 -11.72 6.24
C GLU A 103 -7.24 -12.63 5.78
N TRP A 104 -6.55 -12.24 4.70
CA TRP A 104 -5.38 -12.99 4.21
C TRP A 104 -4.25 -13.02 5.25
N PHE A 105 -4.10 -11.93 6.01
CA PHE A 105 -3.10 -11.81 7.06
C PHE A 105 -3.50 -12.64 8.28
N ASN A 106 -4.79 -12.64 8.65
CA ASN A 106 -5.33 -13.47 9.72
C ASN A 106 -5.07 -14.96 9.45
N PHE A 107 -5.25 -15.40 8.20
CA PHE A 107 -4.93 -16.77 7.78
C PHE A 107 -3.44 -17.11 7.91
N MET A 108 -2.56 -16.18 7.54
CA MET A 108 -1.12 -16.34 7.71
C MET A 108 -0.73 -16.35 9.20
N LEU A 109 -1.28 -15.41 9.97
CA LEU A 109 -1.04 -15.22 11.40
C LEU A 109 -1.46 -16.47 12.18
N ASN A 110 -2.59 -17.08 11.84
CA ASN A 110 -3.05 -18.31 12.46
C ASN A 110 -2.00 -19.43 12.37
N ARG A 111 -1.46 -19.65 11.17
CA ARG A 111 -0.43 -20.67 10.94
C ARG A 111 0.87 -20.34 11.65
N TRP A 112 1.31 -19.09 11.57
CA TRP A 112 2.53 -18.64 12.22
C TRP A 112 2.44 -18.71 13.75
N TRP A 113 1.25 -18.45 14.30
CA TRP A 113 0.99 -18.46 15.74
C TRP A 113 1.27 -19.83 16.36
N VAL A 114 0.86 -20.92 15.70
CA VAL A 114 1.09 -22.29 16.19
C VAL A 114 2.56 -22.58 16.45
N PHE A 115 3.46 -22.05 15.63
CA PHE A 115 4.91 -22.25 15.81
C PHE A 115 5.54 -21.23 16.77
N SER A 116 4.92 -20.07 16.93
CA SER A 116 5.53 -18.91 17.61
C SER A 116 5.01 -18.70 19.02
N SER A 117 3.86 -19.25 19.37
CA SER A 117 3.20 -19.07 20.67
C SER A 117 4.13 -19.39 21.84
N THR A 118 4.81 -20.54 21.83
CA THR A 118 5.75 -20.95 22.89
C THR A 118 6.89 -19.95 23.07
N ASN A 119 7.48 -19.47 21.97
CA ASN A 119 8.54 -18.46 22.04
C ASN A 119 8.02 -17.10 22.56
N ILE A 120 6.82 -16.70 22.16
CA ILE A 120 6.19 -15.46 22.64
C ILE A 120 5.90 -15.57 24.14
N GLU A 121 5.39 -16.72 24.60
CA GLU A 121 5.11 -16.98 26.01
C GLU A 121 6.37 -16.89 26.88
N GLU A 122 7.47 -17.50 26.45
CA GLU A 122 8.76 -17.42 27.14
C GLU A 122 9.30 -15.98 27.18
N LEU A 123 9.19 -15.26 26.06
CA LEU A 123 9.64 -13.88 25.97
C LEU A 123 8.82 -12.96 26.89
N VAL A 124 7.49 -13.11 26.88
CA VAL A 124 6.59 -12.34 27.74
C VAL A 124 6.86 -12.66 29.20
N LYS A 125 7.04 -13.94 29.55
CA LYS A 125 7.40 -14.34 30.92
C LYS A 125 8.67 -13.66 31.39
N LYS A 126 9.75 -13.74 30.60
CA LYS A 126 11.03 -13.10 30.92
C LYS A 126 10.91 -11.59 31.12
N ARG A 127 10.21 -10.90 30.21
CA ARG A 127 10.01 -9.44 30.31
C ARG A 127 9.16 -9.04 31.50
N LEU A 128 8.16 -9.84 31.84
CA LEU A 128 7.33 -9.61 33.01
C LEU A 128 8.10 -9.86 34.30
N ASP A 129 8.89 -10.93 34.38
CA ASP A 129 9.76 -11.19 35.55
C ASP A 129 10.76 -10.06 35.80
N GLU A 130 11.41 -9.56 34.74
CA GLU A 130 12.28 -8.38 34.79
C GLU A 130 11.53 -7.15 35.35
N ARG A 131 10.28 -6.94 34.92
CA ARG A 131 9.47 -5.80 35.36
C ARG A 131 8.91 -5.97 36.77
N LEU A 132 8.53 -7.18 37.15
CA LEU A 132 7.98 -7.52 38.47
C LEU A 132 8.98 -7.26 39.59
N TRP A 133 10.26 -7.46 39.32
CA TRP A 133 11.33 -7.12 40.27
C TRP A 133 11.37 -5.62 40.58
N ASP A 134 11.22 -4.77 39.56
CA ASP A 134 11.28 -3.31 39.69
C ASP A 134 10.05 -2.72 40.40
N ILE A 135 8.87 -3.31 40.19
CA ILE A 135 7.59 -2.81 40.76
C ILE A 135 7.15 -3.53 42.03
N ARG A 136 7.99 -4.42 42.58
CA ARG A 136 7.64 -5.25 43.75
C ARG A 136 7.31 -4.36 44.96
N PRO A 137 6.11 -4.47 45.55
CA PRO A 137 5.77 -3.70 46.74
C PRO A 137 6.57 -4.18 47.95
N SER A 138 6.82 -3.30 48.92
CA SER A 138 7.75 -3.53 50.04
C SER A 138 7.39 -4.69 50.98
N PHE A 139 6.13 -5.13 51.01
CA PHE A 139 5.66 -6.24 51.86
C PHE A 139 5.85 -7.63 51.23
N VAL A 140 6.20 -7.69 49.94
CA VAL A 140 6.46 -8.94 49.21
C VAL A 140 7.96 -9.12 49.12
N ASP A 141 8.48 -10.25 49.60
CA ASP A 141 9.90 -10.59 49.61
C ASP A 141 10.37 -11.19 48.27
N SER A 142 9.50 -11.92 47.58
CA SER A 142 9.74 -12.36 46.20
C SER A 142 8.46 -12.32 45.39
N LEU A 143 8.54 -11.92 44.13
CA LEU A 143 7.42 -11.94 43.19
C LEU A 143 7.95 -12.39 41.83
N GLU A 144 7.46 -13.52 41.35
CA GLU A 144 7.90 -14.19 40.13
C GLU A 144 6.70 -14.77 39.38
N LEU A 145 6.78 -14.81 38.06
CA LEU A 145 5.77 -15.35 37.18
C LEU A 145 6.06 -16.84 36.95
N SER A 146 5.31 -17.72 37.61
CA SER A 146 5.52 -19.17 37.50
C SER A 146 5.16 -19.68 36.11
N THR A 147 3.95 -19.36 35.64
CA THR A 147 3.40 -19.89 34.38
C THR A 147 2.66 -18.78 33.65
N PHE A 148 2.92 -18.68 32.35
CA PHE A 148 2.23 -17.78 31.44
C PHE A 148 1.89 -18.57 30.18
N THR A 149 0.60 -18.64 29.85
CA THR A 149 0.08 -19.32 28.66
C THR A 149 -0.98 -18.43 28.05
N VAL A 150 -0.84 -18.13 26.76
CA VAL A 150 -1.79 -17.31 26.00
C VAL A 150 -2.97 -18.14 25.53
N GLY A 151 -2.77 -19.45 25.33
CA GLY A 151 -3.76 -20.44 24.90
C GLY A 151 -3.67 -20.77 23.41
N GLU A 152 -4.57 -21.63 22.94
CA GLU A 152 -4.51 -22.16 21.56
C GLU A 152 -5.11 -21.21 20.51
N GLN A 153 -5.92 -20.25 20.95
CA GLN A 153 -6.59 -19.32 20.05
C GLN A 153 -5.61 -18.29 19.48
N THR A 154 -5.78 -17.99 18.19
CA THR A 154 -4.90 -17.08 17.46
C THR A 154 -5.47 -15.66 17.48
N PRO A 155 -4.66 -14.62 17.68
CA PRO A 155 -5.14 -13.24 17.60
C PRO A 155 -5.68 -12.94 16.20
N HIS A 156 -6.78 -12.18 16.14
CA HIS A 156 -7.46 -11.81 14.91
C HIS A 156 -7.45 -10.29 14.73
N ILE A 157 -7.03 -9.83 13.55
CA ILE A 157 -7.08 -8.42 13.17
C ILE A 157 -8.43 -8.13 12.53
N LYS A 158 -9.26 -7.31 13.18
CA LYS A 158 -10.59 -6.93 12.70
C LYS A 158 -10.48 -5.83 11.64
N ASN A 159 -9.86 -4.72 12.02
CA ASN A 159 -9.87 -3.49 11.24
C ASN A 159 -8.44 -2.95 11.18
N VAL A 160 -8.00 -2.51 10.00
CA VAL A 160 -6.71 -1.84 9.82
C VAL A 160 -6.94 -0.47 9.21
N ARG A 161 -6.34 0.55 9.83
CA ARG A 161 -6.32 1.94 9.36
C ARG A 161 -4.89 2.43 9.24
N THR A 162 -4.67 3.35 8.33
CA THR A 162 -3.36 3.94 8.10
C THR A 162 -3.44 5.46 8.13
N PHE A 163 -2.43 6.08 8.73
CA PHE A 163 -2.31 7.52 8.94
C PHE A 163 -0.96 7.99 8.44
N GLU A 164 -0.91 9.19 7.88
CA GLU A 164 0.34 9.82 7.46
C GLU A 164 0.85 10.74 8.57
N CYS A 165 2.15 10.62 8.88
CA CYS A 165 2.81 11.56 9.76
C CYS A 165 3.46 12.65 8.89
N SER A 166 2.97 13.88 8.99
CA SER A 166 3.57 15.00 8.26
C SER A 166 4.74 15.58 9.06
N GLU A 167 5.91 15.67 8.42
CA GLU A 167 7.13 16.23 9.03
C GLU A 167 6.98 17.71 9.41
N SER A 168 6.04 18.44 8.78
CA SER A 168 5.84 19.87 9.04
C SER A 168 5.26 20.18 10.44
N THR A 169 4.70 19.18 11.13
CA THR A 169 4.15 19.34 12.49
C THR A 169 4.42 18.08 13.32
N PRO A 170 5.37 18.11 14.27
CA PRO A 170 5.62 16.98 15.17
C PRO A 170 4.34 16.57 15.90
N GLY A 171 3.89 15.33 15.69
CA GLY A 171 2.70 14.79 16.34
C GLY A 171 1.36 15.05 15.64
N SER A 172 1.32 15.70 14.47
CA SER A 172 0.08 15.76 13.69
C SER A 172 -0.12 14.44 12.94
N LEU A 173 -0.90 13.53 13.53
CA LEU A 173 -1.46 12.39 12.81
C LEU A 173 -2.53 12.93 11.88
N GLN A 174 -2.23 13.03 10.58
CA GLN A 174 -3.27 13.32 9.61
C GLN A 174 -3.88 11.97 9.18
N PRO A 175 -5.18 11.74 9.43
CA PRO A 175 -5.84 10.61 8.80
C PRO A 175 -5.64 10.77 7.30
N ILE A 176 -5.27 9.66 6.66
CA ILE A 176 -5.19 9.60 5.21
C ILE A 176 -6.49 10.17 4.68
N SER A 177 -6.42 11.27 3.92
CA SER A 177 -7.62 11.90 3.36
C SER A 177 -7.64 11.68 1.85
N TRP A 178 -8.82 11.82 1.24
CA TRP A 178 -8.96 11.69 -0.21
C TRP A 178 -7.96 12.55 -1.00
N PHE A 179 -7.56 13.71 -0.45
CA PHE A 179 -6.63 14.63 -1.09
C PHE A 179 -5.17 14.15 -1.11
N ASN A 180 -4.72 13.41 -0.08
CA ASN A 180 -3.33 12.94 0.04
C ASN A 180 -3.11 11.55 -0.55
N VAL A 181 -4.13 10.69 -0.58
CA VAL A 181 -3.99 9.32 -1.14
C VAL A 181 -3.42 9.35 -2.56
N HIS A 182 -3.98 10.20 -3.42
CA HIS A 182 -3.60 10.22 -4.84
C HIS A 182 -2.36 11.07 -5.13
N ARG A 183 -1.86 11.80 -4.13
CA ARG A 183 -0.73 12.71 -4.28
C ARG A 183 0.23 12.45 -3.12
N PRO A 184 1.27 11.63 -3.35
CA PRO A 184 2.29 11.48 -2.31
C PRO A 184 2.77 12.88 -1.88
N PRO A 185 3.07 13.07 -0.58
CA PRO A 185 3.56 14.34 -0.08
C PRO A 185 4.72 14.86 -0.94
N ALA A 186 4.71 16.15 -1.24
CA ALA A 186 5.75 16.77 -2.06
C ALA A 186 7.12 16.63 -1.38
N GLY A 187 8.15 16.25 -2.15
CA GLY A 187 9.50 16.05 -1.62
C GLY A 187 9.80 14.65 -1.08
N LEU A 188 8.85 13.70 -1.15
CA LEU A 188 9.07 12.30 -0.77
C LEU A 188 10.21 11.63 -1.58
N ASP A 189 10.43 12.07 -2.81
CA ASP A 189 11.52 11.64 -3.68
C ASP A 189 12.91 12.05 -3.17
N LYS A 190 12.98 13.08 -2.32
CA LYS A 190 14.21 13.59 -1.69
C LYS A 190 14.28 13.26 -0.20
N ALA A 191 13.20 12.76 0.38
CA ALA A 191 13.14 12.38 1.78
C ALA A 191 13.90 11.07 2.00
N SER A 192 14.81 11.06 2.97
CA SER A 192 15.54 9.84 3.36
C SER A 192 14.69 8.87 4.18
N SER A 193 13.58 9.33 4.74
CA SER A 193 12.67 8.54 5.57
C SER A 193 11.23 9.03 5.45
N TYR A 194 10.28 8.10 5.47
CA TYR A 194 8.86 8.39 5.50
C TYR A 194 8.20 7.58 6.60
N GLN A 195 7.40 8.22 7.44
CA GLN A 195 6.72 7.58 8.54
C GLN A 195 5.24 7.40 8.24
N VAL A 196 4.80 6.15 8.35
CA VAL A 196 3.39 5.76 8.27
C VAL A 196 3.01 5.18 9.61
N VAL A 197 1.83 5.56 10.11
CA VAL A 197 1.26 4.99 11.32
C VAL A 197 0.16 4.03 10.91
N VAL A 198 0.24 2.79 11.38
CA VAL A 198 -0.76 1.76 11.15
C VAL A 198 -1.47 1.54 12.48
N GLU A 199 -2.78 1.76 12.49
CA GLU A 199 -3.66 1.40 13.60
C GLU A 199 -4.35 0.09 13.23
N ALA A 200 -4.28 -0.90 14.11
CA ALA A 200 -4.89 -2.20 13.89
C ALA A 200 -5.68 -2.61 15.13
N ASP A 201 -6.96 -2.92 14.94
CA ASP A 201 -7.83 -3.46 15.97
C ASP A 201 -7.60 -4.97 16.07
N ILE A 202 -6.79 -5.36 17.04
CA ILE A 202 -6.44 -6.76 17.29
C ILE A 202 -7.30 -7.28 18.45
N SER A 203 -7.92 -8.43 18.25
CA SER A 203 -8.74 -9.11 19.25
C SER A 203 -8.21 -10.52 19.46
N LEU A 204 -8.01 -10.90 20.70
CA LEU A 204 -7.69 -12.27 21.09
C LEU A 204 -8.66 -12.70 22.18
N MET A 205 -9.46 -13.73 21.91
CA MET A 205 -10.31 -14.35 22.91
C MET A 205 -9.79 -15.76 23.12
N SER A 206 -9.21 -16.00 24.29
CA SER A 206 -8.64 -17.28 24.67
C SER A 206 -9.21 -17.68 26.03
N GLU A 207 -9.95 -18.78 26.07
CA GLU A 207 -10.50 -19.33 27.31
C GLU A 207 -9.39 -19.95 28.18
N ASP A 208 -8.31 -20.39 27.54
CA ASP A 208 -7.18 -21.06 28.18
C ASP A 208 -6.08 -20.08 28.65
N PHE A 209 -6.33 -18.77 28.56
CA PHE A 209 -5.37 -17.78 29.05
C PHE A 209 -5.10 -18.00 30.54
N LYS A 210 -3.83 -18.22 30.89
CA LYS A 210 -3.43 -18.53 32.26
C LYS A 210 -2.16 -17.80 32.64
N MET A 211 -2.24 -17.10 33.77
CA MET A 211 -1.11 -16.37 34.35
C MET A 211 -1.04 -16.65 35.86
N ILE A 212 0.01 -17.32 36.31
CA ILE A 212 0.19 -17.67 37.73
C ILE A 212 1.40 -16.94 38.28
N PHE A 213 1.15 -16.03 39.23
CA PHE A 213 2.20 -15.40 40.02
C PHE A 213 2.48 -16.23 41.27
N ARG A 214 3.75 -16.34 41.60
CA ARG A 214 4.23 -16.88 42.87
C ARG A 214 4.93 -15.75 43.61
N GLY A 215 4.51 -15.51 44.84
CA GLY A 215 5.18 -14.53 45.67
C GLY A 215 5.30 -14.98 47.11
N ARG A 216 6.40 -14.60 47.75
CA ARG A 216 6.63 -14.79 49.17
C ARG A 216 6.27 -13.49 49.89
N VAL A 217 5.29 -13.53 50.78
CA VAL A 217 4.97 -12.40 51.65
C VAL A 217 5.80 -12.54 52.91
N GLY A 218 6.59 -11.52 53.24
CA GLY A 218 7.49 -11.56 54.38
C GLY A 218 8.04 -10.18 54.66
N SER A 219 7.93 -9.74 55.91
CA SER A 219 8.55 -8.51 56.40
C SER A 219 10.07 -8.72 56.39
N ALA A 220 10.73 -8.30 55.32
CA ALA A 220 12.16 -8.07 55.34
C ALA A 220 12.38 -6.90 56.32
N LYS A 221 12.78 -7.26 57.54
CA LYS A 221 13.35 -6.32 58.50
C LYS A 221 14.60 -5.66 57.91
#